data_AF-A0A8J3AAC6-F1
#
_entry.id   AF-A0A8J3AAC6-F1
#
_cell.length_a   1.000
_cell.length_b   1.000
_cell.length_c   1.000
_cell.angle_alpha   90.00
_cell.angle_beta   90.00
_cell.angle_gamma   90.00
#
_symmetry.space_group_name_H-M   'P 1'
#
loop_
_entity.id
_entity.type
_entity.pdbx_description
1 polymer ?
#
loop_
_entity_poly.entity_id
_entity_poly.type
_entity_poly.pdbx_seq_one_letter_code
_entity_poly.pdbx_strand_id
1 'polypeptide(L)'
;MGSLLRRLTPAIGLVLVLGACGTTADTAAPTPAGDDTAAPDTTGEDTDGGAAAGACPEGTEDCVDADLDGGDLEPPVDGAFDVEAARRDAESLLGATEEDLEIWGDVRVGRVGEEEYSTTMDLVPGRKTVELDEDDEGVLRVTSVTLELPDGDTETFE
;
A
#
# COMPACT_ATOMS: atom_id res chain seq x y z
N MET A 1 -48.96 -31.49 -15.34
CA MET A 1 -48.47 -30.27 -14.65
C MET A 1 -47.19 -30.67 -13.92
N GLY A 2 -45.98 -30.20 -14.20
CA GLY A 2 -45.42 -29.30 -15.21
C GLY A 2 -43.91 -29.64 -15.27
N SER A 3 -43.34 -29.49 -16.46
CA SER A 3 -42.07 -30.06 -16.91
C SER A 3 -40.81 -29.70 -16.10
N LEU A 4 -39.88 -30.66 -16.11
CA LEU A 4 -38.47 -30.50 -15.75
C LEU A 4 -37.80 -29.41 -16.61
N LEU A 5 -37.39 -28.29 -15.99
CA LEU A 5 -36.42 -27.37 -16.61
C LEU A 5 -35.00 -27.78 -16.20
N ARG A 6 -34.37 -28.59 -17.05
CA ARG A 6 -32.91 -28.73 -17.13
C ARG A 6 -32.34 -27.38 -17.58
N ARG A 7 -31.65 -26.68 -16.69
CA ARG A 7 -30.79 -25.55 -17.09
C ARG A 7 -29.48 -26.14 -17.63
N LEU A 8 -29.30 -26.04 -18.95
CA LEU A 8 -28.00 -26.16 -19.59
C LEU A 8 -27.20 -24.90 -19.27
N THR A 9 -26.05 -25.05 -18.61
CA THR A 9 -25.04 -23.98 -18.53
C THR A 9 -24.08 -24.18 -19.71
N PRO A 10 -23.86 -23.17 -20.57
CA PRO A 10 -22.96 -23.29 -21.71
C PRO A 10 -21.49 -23.33 -21.25
N ALA A 11 -20.73 -24.25 -21.83
CA ALA A 11 -19.28 -24.28 -21.72
C ALA A 11 -18.71 -23.07 -22.46
N ILE A 12 -18.14 -22.12 -21.70
CA ILE A 12 -17.38 -20.99 -22.25
C ILE A 12 -16.00 -21.54 -22.61
N GLY A 13 -15.77 -21.73 -23.91
CA GLY A 13 -14.48 -22.09 -24.46
C GLY A 13 -13.52 -20.92 -24.37
N LEU A 14 -12.51 -21.04 -23.52
CA LEU A 14 -11.38 -20.12 -23.45
C LEU A 14 -10.45 -20.39 -24.64
N VAL A 15 -10.41 -19.45 -25.59
CA VAL A 15 -9.45 -19.44 -26.71
C VAL A 15 -8.19 -18.73 -26.22
N LEU A 16 -7.13 -19.49 -25.93
CA LEU A 16 -5.79 -18.97 -25.67
C LEU A 16 -5.15 -18.53 -26.99
N VAL A 17 -5.04 -17.23 -27.20
CA VAL A 17 -4.24 -16.64 -28.28
C VAL A 17 -2.80 -16.52 -27.78
N LEU A 18 -1.92 -17.39 -28.27
CA LEU A 18 -0.47 -17.24 -28.13
C LEU A 18 0.00 -16.05 -28.99
N GLY A 19 0.27 -14.92 -28.34
CA GLY A 19 1.03 -13.81 -28.92
C GLY A 19 2.53 -13.98 -28.65
N ALA A 20 3.26 -14.52 -29.64
CA ALA A 20 4.72 -14.51 -29.67
C ALA A 20 5.19 -13.51 -30.75
N CYS A 21 5.96 -12.49 -30.34
CA CYS A 21 6.93 -11.67 -31.10
C CYS A 21 7.14 -10.39 -30.27
N GLY A 22 8.25 -10.12 -29.59
CA GLY A 22 9.61 -10.05 -30.14
C GLY A 22 9.80 -8.70 -30.82
N THR A 23 10.71 -7.83 -30.32
CA THR A 23 11.61 -6.95 -31.11
C THR A 23 12.38 -5.94 -30.23
N THR A 24 13.69 -6.20 -30.17
CA THR A 24 14.87 -5.30 -30.10
C THR A 24 15.03 -4.25 -29.00
N ALA A 25 16.07 -4.50 -28.21
CA ALA A 25 16.93 -3.50 -27.59
C ALA A 25 17.35 -2.39 -28.59
N ASP A 26 17.08 -1.14 -28.25
CA ASP A 26 17.74 0.01 -28.86
C ASP A 26 18.71 0.61 -27.84
N THR A 27 19.99 0.45 -28.17
CA THR A 27 21.13 1.00 -27.46
C THR A 27 21.35 2.43 -27.94
N ALA A 28 21.17 3.40 -27.06
CA ALA A 28 21.67 4.75 -27.29
C ALA A 28 22.28 5.33 -26.00
N ALA A 29 23.59 5.18 -25.89
CA ALA A 29 24.49 6.16 -25.30
C ALA A 29 25.60 6.41 -26.34
N PRO A 30 26.39 7.50 -26.31
CA PRO A 30 26.49 8.59 -25.33
C PRO A 30 26.53 10.00 -25.97
N THR A 31 26.51 11.09 -25.18
CA THR A 31 27.46 12.23 -25.37
C THR A 31 27.50 13.20 -24.16
N PRO A 32 28.63 13.87 -23.90
CA PRO A 32 28.97 14.51 -22.63
C PRO A 32 28.88 16.06 -22.64
N ALA A 33 29.02 16.60 -21.43
CA ALA A 33 29.57 17.92 -21.04
C ALA A 33 28.86 19.19 -21.55
N GLY A 34 28.07 19.79 -20.65
CA GLY A 34 27.76 21.22 -20.64
C GLY A 34 28.15 21.78 -19.26
N ASP A 35 29.28 22.46 -19.23
CA ASP A 35 29.77 23.30 -18.14
C ASP A 35 29.07 24.66 -18.28
N ASP A 36 28.20 25.03 -17.33
CA ASP A 36 27.68 26.39 -17.22
C ASP A 36 27.58 26.76 -15.74
N THR A 37 28.72 27.21 -15.22
CA THR A 37 28.79 28.00 -14.01
C THR A 37 28.26 29.40 -14.33
N ALA A 38 27.05 29.73 -13.86
CA ALA A 38 26.58 31.10 -13.75
C ALA A 38 26.19 31.39 -12.29
N ALA A 39 26.83 32.44 -11.76
CA ALA A 39 26.72 32.94 -10.40
C ALA A 39 25.38 33.67 -10.15
N PRO A 40 25.08 34.05 -8.89
CA PRO A 40 23.72 34.31 -8.42
C PRO A 40 23.30 35.76 -8.65
N ASP A 41 22.07 35.96 -9.13
CA ASP A 41 21.40 37.25 -9.08
C ASP A 41 20.06 37.14 -8.33
N THR A 42 19.93 38.09 -7.42
CA THR A 42 18.95 38.22 -6.36
C THR A 42 17.73 39.02 -6.83
N THR A 43 16.60 38.74 -6.15
CA THR A 43 15.52 39.69 -5.82
C THR A 43 14.31 39.77 -6.77
N GLY A 44 13.14 39.49 -6.17
CA GLY A 44 11.78 39.70 -6.71
C GLY A 44 10.84 38.68 -6.04
N GLU A 45 10.51 38.84 -4.75
CA GLU A 45 9.28 39.49 -4.25
C GLU A 45 7.97 38.82 -4.71
N ASP A 46 7.13 38.56 -3.72
CA ASP A 46 5.74 38.07 -3.76
C ASP A 46 5.50 36.58 -4.01
N THR A 47 5.70 35.76 -2.96
CA THR A 47 4.88 34.55 -2.78
C THR A 47 3.92 34.79 -1.63
N ASP A 48 2.74 35.26 -2.01
CA ASP A 48 1.50 35.08 -1.27
C ASP A 48 1.44 33.60 -0.85
N GLY A 49 1.51 33.36 0.45
CA GLY A 49 1.59 32.03 1.04
C GLY A 49 0.33 31.24 0.74
N GLY A 50 0.36 30.48 -0.35
CA GLY A 50 -0.56 29.39 -0.61
C GLY A 50 -0.35 28.32 0.46
N ALA A 51 -1.27 28.29 1.42
CA ALA A 51 -1.35 27.33 2.49
C ALA A 51 -1.37 25.89 1.94
N ALA A 52 -0.21 25.23 2.01
CA ALA A 52 -0.15 23.79 2.10
C ALA A 52 -0.47 23.39 3.55
N ALA A 53 -1.32 22.39 3.66
CA ALA A 53 -1.92 21.83 4.88
C ALA A 53 -1.01 21.79 6.12
N GLY A 54 -1.60 22.12 7.28
CA GLY A 54 -1.26 21.42 8.53
C GLY A 54 -0.63 22.22 9.66
N ALA A 55 -0.38 23.53 9.54
CA ALA A 55 0.06 24.33 10.68
C ALA A 55 -1.16 24.80 11.49
N CYS A 56 -1.59 24.02 12.48
CA CYS A 56 -2.57 24.48 13.47
C CYS A 56 -1.95 25.65 14.27
N PRO A 57 -2.49 26.88 14.20
CA PRO A 57 -1.99 27.98 15.00
C PRO A 57 -2.29 27.68 16.48
N GLU A 58 -1.26 27.74 17.31
CA GLU A 58 -1.35 27.44 18.75
C GLU A 58 -2.45 28.29 19.41
N GLY A 59 -3.56 27.66 19.83
CA GLY A 59 -4.59 28.31 20.64
C GLY A 59 -6.06 28.07 20.28
N THR A 60 -6.39 27.24 19.29
CA THR A 60 -7.78 26.80 19.05
C THR A 60 -8.05 25.48 19.75
N GLU A 61 -8.91 25.51 20.78
CA GLU A 61 -9.37 24.37 21.60
C GLU A 61 -10.20 23.31 20.81
N ASP A 62 -10.35 23.51 19.50
CA ASP A 62 -11.16 22.69 18.59
C ASP A 62 -10.31 22.03 17.48
N CYS A 63 -8.99 22.19 17.53
CA CYS A 63 -8.08 21.24 16.90
C CYS A 63 -7.99 20.04 17.85
N VAL A 64 -9.07 19.25 17.92
CA VAL A 64 -8.91 17.86 18.34
C VAL A 64 -7.92 17.28 17.35
N ASP A 65 -6.67 17.14 17.81
CA ASP A 65 -5.74 16.12 17.34
C ASP A 65 -6.57 14.96 16.83
N ALA A 66 -6.71 14.88 15.51
CA ALA A 66 -6.96 13.58 14.91
C ALA A 66 -5.72 12.83 15.34
N ASP A 67 -5.92 12.00 16.36
CA ASP A 67 -5.02 11.09 17.04
C ASP A 67 -4.28 10.26 15.98
N LEU A 68 -3.33 10.92 15.31
CA LEU A 68 -2.13 10.36 14.73
C LEU A 68 -1.06 10.31 15.84
N ASP A 69 -1.50 10.13 17.09
CA ASP A 69 -0.75 9.34 18.04
C ASP A 69 -0.67 7.97 17.36
N GLY A 70 0.37 7.80 16.54
CA GLY A 70 0.90 6.49 16.22
C GLY A 70 1.31 5.92 17.56
N GLY A 71 0.29 5.41 18.27
CA GLY A 71 0.24 5.34 19.72
C GLY A 71 1.57 4.81 20.18
N ASP A 72 2.16 5.46 21.19
CA ASP A 72 3.34 4.92 21.85
C ASP A 72 3.05 3.45 22.17
N LEU A 73 3.50 2.57 21.27
CA LEU A 73 3.28 1.15 21.33
C LEU A 73 4.26 0.70 22.41
N GLU A 74 3.92 0.97 23.67
CA GLU A 74 4.68 0.47 24.79
C GLU A 74 4.83 -1.03 24.54
N PRO A 75 6.07 -1.53 24.36
CA PRO A 75 6.26 -2.93 24.11
C PRO A 75 5.62 -3.67 25.29
N PRO A 76 4.83 -4.74 25.03
CA PRO A 76 4.06 -5.39 26.05
C PRO A 76 4.95 -5.71 27.25
N VAL A 77 4.54 -5.24 28.43
CA VAL A 77 5.32 -5.26 29.68
C VAL A 77 5.78 -6.66 30.08
N ASP A 78 5.17 -7.70 29.50
CA ASP A 78 5.43 -9.11 29.75
C ASP A 78 5.91 -9.91 28.51
N GLY A 79 6.21 -9.25 27.38
CA GLY A 79 6.63 -9.92 26.14
C GLY A 79 5.56 -10.80 25.49
N ALA A 80 4.32 -10.71 25.96
CA ALA A 80 3.17 -11.40 25.39
C ALA A 80 2.68 -10.64 24.14
N PHE A 81 2.36 -11.38 23.08
CA PHE A 81 1.76 -10.81 21.87
C PHE A 81 0.39 -10.18 22.19
N ASP A 82 0.24 -8.88 21.92
CA ASP A 82 -1.03 -8.18 22.06
C ASP A 82 -1.81 -8.25 20.75
N VAL A 83 -2.79 -9.17 20.73
CA VAL A 83 -3.65 -9.41 19.56
C VAL A 83 -4.46 -8.17 19.21
N GLU A 84 -4.98 -7.44 20.19
CA GLU A 84 -5.88 -6.30 19.93
C GLU A 84 -5.09 -5.10 19.39
N ALA A 85 -3.86 -4.89 19.86
CA ALA A 85 -2.96 -3.92 19.27
C ALA A 85 -2.61 -4.30 17.83
N ALA A 86 -2.23 -5.56 17.58
CA ALA A 86 -1.88 -6.02 16.24
C ALA A 86 -3.05 -5.93 15.24
N ARG A 87 -4.29 -6.14 15.70
CA ARG A 87 -5.52 -5.92 14.91
C ARG A 87 -5.71 -4.45 14.57
N ARG A 88 -5.62 -3.56 15.57
CA ARG A 88 -5.75 -2.11 15.35
C ARG A 88 -4.71 -1.60 14.35
N ASP A 89 -3.48 -2.09 14.46
CA ASP A 89 -2.43 -1.77 13.49
C ASP A 89 -2.79 -2.26 12.09
N ALA A 90 -3.29 -3.50 11.94
CA ALA A 90 -3.66 -4.05 10.65
C ALA A 90 -4.80 -3.25 10.00
N GLU A 91 -5.79 -2.82 10.78
CA GLU A 91 -6.86 -1.93 10.31
C GLU A 91 -6.34 -0.55 9.89
N SER A 92 -5.35 -0.01 10.60
CA SER A 92 -4.75 1.30 10.29
C SER A 92 -3.98 1.33 8.96
N LEU A 93 -3.60 0.17 8.42
CA LEU A 93 -2.91 0.03 7.14
C LEU A 93 -3.85 0.14 5.94
N LEU A 94 -5.18 -0.02 6.12
CA LEU A 94 -6.12 0.04 5.00
C LEU A 94 -6.11 1.43 4.35
N GLY A 95 -5.93 1.46 3.03
CA GLY A 95 -5.82 2.68 2.24
C GLY A 95 -4.45 3.35 2.27
N ALA A 96 -3.48 2.83 3.05
CA ALA A 96 -2.11 3.31 3.07
C ALA A 96 -1.44 3.09 1.70
N THR A 97 -0.49 3.97 1.36
CA THR A 97 0.29 3.87 0.12
C THR A 97 1.52 2.98 0.30
N GLU A 98 2.15 2.56 -0.79
CA GLU A 98 3.40 1.78 -0.72
C GLU A 98 4.50 2.51 0.05
N GLU A 99 4.60 3.85 -0.07
CA GLU A 99 5.58 4.67 0.66
C GLU A 99 5.33 4.64 2.18
N ASP A 100 4.07 4.59 2.60
CA ASP A 100 3.72 4.48 4.03
C ASP A 100 4.17 3.13 4.60
N LEU A 101 4.15 2.06 3.79
CA LEU A 101 4.54 0.71 4.22
C LEU A 101 6.02 0.59 4.54
N GLU A 102 6.89 1.39 3.91
CA GLU A 102 8.34 1.36 4.18
C GLU A 102 8.67 1.73 5.63
N ILE A 103 7.77 2.47 6.28
CA ILE A 103 7.88 2.88 7.69
C ILE A 103 7.52 1.71 8.62
N TRP A 104 6.70 0.76 8.14
CA TRP A 104 6.28 -0.41 8.89
C TRP A 104 7.27 -1.56 8.72
N GLY A 105 8.09 -1.81 9.76
CA GLY A 105 9.18 -2.79 9.71
C GLY A 105 8.77 -4.26 9.49
N ASP A 106 7.51 -4.63 9.71
CA ASP A 106 7.02 -6.02 9.70
C ASP A 106 5.85 -6.26 8.72
N VAL A 107 5.85 -5.57 7.58
CA VAL A 107 4.86 -5.75 6.50
C VAL A 107 5.45 -6.51 5.31
N ARG A 108 4.66 -7.41 4.73
CA ARG A 108 4.97 -8.11 3.46
C ARG A 108 3.92 -7.80 2.42
N VAL A 109 4.32 -7.67 1.16
CA VAL A 109 3.40 -7.56 0.04
C VAL A 109 3.09 -8.96 -0.50
N GLY A 110 1.82 -9.36 -0.42
CA GLY A 110 1.32 -10.63 -0.94
C GLY A 110 0.79 -10.52 -2.38
N ARG A 111 0.22 -9.36 -2.74
CA ARG A 111 -0.32 -9.09 -4.07
C ARG A 111 -0.18 -7.61 -4.43
N VAL A 112 0.04 -7.34 -5.71
CA VAL A 112 -0.07 -6.01 -6.32
C VAL A 112 -0.91 -6.13 -7.59
N GLY A 113 -2.15 -5.62 -7.56
CA GLY A 113 -3.13 -5.78 -8.63
C GLY A 113 -3.36 -7.25 -8.99
N GLU A 114 -3.02 -7.64 -10.22
CA GLU A 114 -3.16 -9.03 -10.69
C GLU A 114 -1.93 -9.91 -10.36
N GLU A 115 -0.85 -9.33 -9.86
CA GLU A 115 0.40 -10.02 -9.58
C GLU A 115 0.43 -10.58 -8.15
N GLU A 116 0.53 -11.91 -8.03
CA GLU A 116 0.61 -12.60 -6.74
C GLU A 116 2.05 -13.00 -6.41
N TYR A 117 2.51 -12.65 -5.21
CA TYR A 117 3.84 -12.96 -4.71
C TYR A 117 3.78 -14.22 -3.85
N SER A 118 4.65 -15.18 -4.17
CA SER A 118 4.74 -16.42 -3.38
C SER A 118 5.26 -16.12 -1.98
N THR A 119 4.40 -16.28 -0.97
CA THR A 119 4.78 -16.19 0.43
C THR A 119 5.19 -17.57 0.97
N THR A 120 6.16 -17.60 1.87
CA THR A 120 6.53 -18.83 2.59
C THR A 120 5.49 -19.09 3.67
N MET A 121 5.01 -20.34 3.80
CA MET A 121 4.05 -20.77 4.84
C MET A 121 4.64 -20.83 6.27
N ASP A 122 5.81 -20.25 6.49
CA ASP A 122 6.30 -20.02 7.85
C ASP A 122 5.39 -18.97 8.46
N LEU A 123 4.69 -19.23 9.58
CA LEU A 123 3.80 -18.27 10.24
C LEU A 123 4.52 -17.61 11.44
N VAL A 124 4.46 -16.28 11.52
CA VAL A 124 5.06 -15.45 12.57
C VAL A 124 3.97 -14.54 13.14
N PRO A 125 3.65 -14.68 14.44
CA PRO A 125 2.62 -13.86 15.07
C PRO A 125 2.93 -12.37 14.93
N GLY A 126 1.92 -11.59 14.54
CA GLY A 126 2.04 -10.14 14.34
C GLY A 126 2.48 -9.71 12.95
N ARG A 127 2.88 -10.64 12.09
CA ARG A 127 3.23 -10.32 10.71
C ARG A 127 1.97 -9.97 9.91
N LYS A 128 2.08 -8.90 9.11
CA LYS A 128 1.00 -8.38 8.26
C LYS A 128 1.39 -8.61 6.80
N THR A 129 0.52 -9.29 6.05
CA THR A 129 0.65 -9.44 4.60
C THR A 129 -0.42 -8.58 3.93
N VAL A 130 -0.01 -7.63 3.12
CA VAL A 130 -0.91 -6.68 2.45
C VAL A 130 -1.13 -7.04 0.99
N GLU A 131 -2.30 -6.69 0.48
CA GLU A 131 -2.62 -6.66 -0.94
C GLU A 131 -2.79 -5.20 -1.35
N LEU A 132 -2.14 -4.80 -2.44
CA LEU A 132 -2.26 -3.46 -3.00
C LEU A 132 -3.03 -3.49 -4.31
N ASP A 133 -3.96 -2.57 -4.49
CA ASP A 133 -4.63 -2.33 -5.78
C ASP A 133 -4.51 -0.86 -6.17
N GLU A 134 -4.61 -0.61 -7.48
CA GLU A 134 -4.61 0.72 -8.05
C GLU A 134 -6.00 1.39 -7.87
N ASP A 135 -6.02 2.58 -7.27
CA ASP A 135 -7.24 3.39 -7.15
C ASP A 135 -7.56 4.18 -8.46
N ASP A 136 -8.65 4.95 -8.45
CA ASP A 136 -9.10 5.74 -9.61
C ASP A 136 -8.07 6.79 -10.12
N GLU A 137 -7.08 7.15 -9.29
CA GLU A 137 -6.00 8.10 -9.56
C GLU A 137 -4.70 7.42 -10.03
N GLY A 138 -4.66 6.08 -10.09
CA GLY A 138 -3.46 5.34 -10.50
C GLY A 138 -2.47 5.08 -9.35
N VAL A 139 -2.90 5.20 -8.09
CA VAL A 139 -2.04 5.01 -6.91
C VAL A 139 -2.30 3.66 -6.28
N LEU A 140 -1.23 2.92 -5.97
CA LEU A 140 -1.33 1.65 -5.25
C LEU A 140 -1.66 1.90 -3.78
N ARG A 141 -2.81 1.37 -3.35
CA ARG A 141 -3.27 1.43 -1.97
C ARG A 141 -3.53 0.05 -1.43
N VAL A 142 -3.28 -0.12 -0.14
CA VAL A 142 -3.64 -1.34 0.58
C VAL A 142 -5.16 -1.52 0.58
N THR A 143 -5.63 -2.59 -0.03
CA THR A 143 -7.06 -2.98 -0.06
C THR A 143 -7.39 -4.12 0.89
N SER A 144 -6.38 -4.91 1.27
CA SER A 144 -6.54 -6.05 2.17
C SER A 144 -5.29 -6.24 3.01
N VAL A 145 -5.49 -6.60 4.28
CA VAL A 145 -4.41 -6.91 5.22
C VAL A 145 -4.71 -8.23 5.90
N THR A 146 -3.82 -9.20 5.75
CA THR A 146 -3.86 -10.48 6.45
C THR A 146 -2.88 -10.47 7.62
N LEU A 147 -3.40 -10.53 8.84
CA LEU A 147 -2.65 -10.61 10.09
C LEU A 147 -2.49 -12.07 10.52
N GLU A 148 -1.28 -12.44 10.91
CA GLU A 148 -0.98 -13.76 11.46
C GLU A 148 -1.07 -13.77 12.99
N LEU A 149 -1.84 -14.72 13.53
CA LEU A 149 -2.14 -14.85 14.96
C LEU A 149 -1.26 -15.92 15.64
N PRO A 150 -1.07 -15.85 16.97
CA PRO A 150 -0.21 -16.78 17.71
C PRO A 150 -0.66 -18.25 17.65
N ASP A 151 -1.93 -18.51 17.40
CA ASP A 151 -2.49 -19.86 17.30
C ASP A 151 -2.22 -20.52 15.91
N GLY A 152 -1.58 -19.80 15.00
CA GLY A 152 -1.35 -20.25 13.61
C GLY A 152 -2.51 -19.97 12.67
N ASP A 153 -3.54 -19.26 13.16
CA ASP A 153 -4.64 -18.74 12.36
C ASP A 153 -4.26 -17.42 11.68
N THR A 154 -5.04 -17.02 10.68
CA THR A 154 -4.91 -15.73 9.99
C THR A 154 -6.25 -15.00 10.00
N GLU A 155 -6.21 -13.69 10.16
CA GLU A 155 -7.38 -12.81 10.10
C GLU A 155 -7.17 -11.76 9.00
N THR A 156 -8.18 -11.55 8.15
CA THR A 156 -8.09 -10.64 7.00
C THR A 156 -9.04 -9.45 7.21
N PHE A 157 -8.53 -8.25 6.92
CA PHE A 157 -9.22 -6.97 6.98
C PHE A 157 -9.28 -6.37 5.57
N GLU A 158 -10.42 -5.78 5.20
CA GLU A 158 -10.71 -5.19 3.88
C GLU A 158 -11.51 -3.89 4.04
#